data_AF-A0A0B5WNK5-F1
#
_entry.id   AF-A0A0B5WNK5-F1
#
_cell.length_a   1.000
_cell.length_b   1.000
_cell.length_c   1.000
_cell.angle_alpha   90.00
_cell.angle_beta   90.00
_cell.angle_gamma   90.00
#
_symmetry.space_group_name_H-M   'P 1'
#
loop_
_entity.id
_entity.type
_entity.pdbx_description
1 polymer ?
#
loop_
_entity_poly.entity_id
_entity_poly.type
_entity_poly.pdbx_seq_one_letter_code
_entity_poly.pdbx_strand_id
1 'polypeptide(L)' 'MEDNKQNMTTEIDLMETAVYIVQDGQLTKVTPKSFGQDILIWQNGKVFDIERIDRMRLIGQDVI' A
#
# COMPACT_ATOMS: atom_id res chain seq x y z
N MET A 1 -17.83 -32.79 11.35
CA MET A 1 -16.97 -31.77 11.99
C MET A 1 -17.22 -30.50 11.23
N GLU A 2 -17.80 -29.52 11.90
CA GLU A 2 -18.22 -28.27 11.27
C GLU A 2 -16.98 -27.36 11.24
N ASP A 3 -16.43 -27.14 10.04
CA ASP A 3 -15.31 -26.24 9.84
C ASP A 3 -15.76 -24.83 10.22
N ASN A 4 -15.42 -24.44 11.44
CA ASN A 4 -15.68 -23.11 11.96
C ASN A 4 -14.69 -22.13 11.29
N LYS A 5 -14.91 -21.84 10.01
CA LYS A 5 -14.19 -20.81 9.26
C LYS A 5 -14.55 -19.47 9.88
N GLN A 6 -13.71 -19.00 10.81
CA GLN A 6 -13.77 -17.60 11.25
C GLN A 6 -13.63 -16.72 10.01
N ASN A 7 -14.68 -15.98 9.67
CA ASN A 7 -14.63 -14.97 8.63
C ASN A 7 -13.72 -13.84 9.13
N MET A 8 -12.52 -13.71 8.55
CA MET A 8 -11.59 -12.61 8.84
C MET A 8 -11.88 -11.45 7.89
N THR A 9 -12.96 -10.72 8.17
CA THR A 9 -13.37 -9.54 7.41
C THR A 9 -13.06 -8.27 8.18
N THR A 10 -12.68 -7.21 7.47
CA THR A 10 -12.56 -5.85 8.01
C THR A 10 -13.25 -4.87 7.09
N GLU A 11 -13.74 -3.77 7.65
CA GLU A 11 -14.30 -2.65 6.88
C GLU A 11 -13.18 -1.66 6.52
N ILE A 12 -13.29 -1.03 5.36
CA ILE A 12 -12.43 0.06 4.90
C ILE A 12 -13.29 1.25 4.50
N ASP A 13 -12.78 2.46 4.74
CA ASP A 13 -13.40 3.67 4.22
C ASP A 13 -13.00 3.85 2.75
N LEU A 14 -14.00 4.02 1.87
CA LEU A 14 -13.79 4.23 0.44
C LEU A 14 -13.67 5.73 0.09
N MET A 15 -13.89 6.62 1.06
CA MET A 15 -13.75 8.08 0.88
C MET A 15 -12.31 8.56 1.08
N GLU A 16 -11.43 7.69 1.57
CA GLU A 16 -10.01 8.02 1.74
C GLU A 16 -9.14 7.54 0.59
N THR A 17 -8.00 8.20 0.41
CA THR A 17 -6.95 7.76 -0.52
C THR A 17 -5.91 6.96 0.24
N ALA A 18 -5.78 5.67 -0.07
CA ALA A 18 -4.78 4.80 0.54
C ALA A 18 -4.42 3.61 -0.36
N VAL A 19 -3.28 2.99 -0.09
CA VAL A 19 -2.98 1.63 -0.56
C VAL A 19 -3.17 0.67 0.62
N TYR A 20 -3.89 -0.42 0.38
CA TYR A 20 -4.15 -1.45 1.37
C TYR A 20 -3.44 -2.74 0.99
N ILE A 21 -2.70 -3.32 1.93
CA ILE A 21 -2.00 -4.61 1.76
C ILE A 21 -2.61 -5.61 2.73
N VAL A 22 -3.13 -6.72 2.18
CA VAL A 22 -3.75 -7.80 2.95
C VAL A 22 -2.86 -9.03 2.88
N GLN A 23 -2.32 -9.47 4.02
CA GLN A 23 -1.52 -10.69 4.14
C GLN A 23 -1.72 -11.36 5.49
N ASP A 24 -1.80 -12.70 5.48
CA ASP A 24 -1.86 -13.52 6.70
C ASP A 24 -2.94 -13.07 7.71
N GLY A 25 -4.09 -12.61 7.20
CA GLY A 25 -5.22 -12.14 8.00
C GLY A 25 -5.07 -10.72 8.57
N GLN A 26 -4.05 -9.97 8.17
CA GLN A 26 -3.81 -8.59 8.60
C GLN A 26 -3.93 -7.61 7.43
N LEU A 27 -4.53 -6.46 7.70
CA LEU A 27 -4.62 -5.32 6.79
C LEU A 27 -3.62 -4.25 7.22
N THR A 28 -2.66 -3.92 6.36
CA THR A 28 -1.76 -2.79 6.54
C THR A 28 -2.17 -1.66 5.60
N LYS A 29 -2.41 -0.47 6.15
CA LYS A 29 -2.70 0.74 5.38
C LYS A 29 -1.42 1.53 5.12
N VAL A 30 -1.19 1.87 3.86
CA VAL A 30 -0.11 2.75 3.42
C VAL A 30 -0.73 4.07 2.99
N THR A 31 -0.52 5.11 3.81
CA THR A 31 -0.98 6.46 3.51
C THR A 31 -0.15 7.04 2.35
N PRO A 32 -0.80 7.61 1.33
CA PRO A 32 -0.10 8.21 0.19
C PRO A 32 0.69 9.43 0.62
N LYS A 33 1.81 9.66 -0.07
CA LYS A 33 2.53 10.93 0.00
C LYS A 33 1.83 11.97 -0.87
N SER A 34 2.07 13.27 -0.62
CA SER A 34 1.57 14.35 -1.48
C SER A 34 2.14 14.29 -2.90
N PHE A 35 3.37 13.79 -3.05
CA PHE A 35 4.03 13.48 -4.30
C PHE A 35 5.11 12.40 -4.07
N GLY A 36 5.50 11.67 -5.11
CA GLY A 36 6.61 10.71 -5.03
C GLY A 36 6.30 9.37 -5.67
N GLN A 37 7.09 8.36 -5.33
CA GLN A 37 6.94 6.99 -5.78
C GLN A 37 7.11 6.04 -4.60
N ASP A 38 6.28 5.00 -4.58
CA ASP A 38 6.45 3.85 -3.70
C ASP A 38 6.72 2.62 -4.58
N ILE A 39 7.68 1.77 -4.18
CA ILE A 39 8.03 0.53 -4.90
C ILE A 39 7.67 -0.65 -4.00
N LEU A 40 6.77 -1.51 -4.48
CA LEU A 40 6.41 -2.76 -3.81
C LEU A 40 7.39 -3.85 -4.22
N ILE A 41 8.04 -4.46 -3.25
CA ILE A 41 8.95 -5.58 -3.46
C ILE A 41 8.21 -6.86 -3.10
N TRP A 42 8.08 -7.76 -4.08
CA TRP A 42 7.46 -9.06 -3.91
C TRP A 42 8.51 -10.14 -3.66
N GLN A 43 8.30 -10.98 -2.65
CA GLN A 43 9.10 -12.18 -2.42
C GLN A 43 8.19 -13.32 -1.98
N ASN A 44 8.34 -14.50 -2.59
CA ASN A 44 7.56 -15.70 -2.24
C ASN A 44 6.04 -15.49 -2.29
N GLY A 45 5.55 -14.73 -3.28
CA GLY A 45 4.12 -14.45 -3.46
C GLY A 45 3.53 -13.47 -2.44
N LYS A 46 4.39 -12.80 -1.67
CA LYS A 46 4.05 -11.90 -0.57
C LYS A 46 4.68 -10.54 -0.82
N VAL A 47 4.03 -9.46 -0.39
CA VAL A 47 4.74 -8.18 -0.22
C VAL A 47 5.76 -8.41 0.87
N PHE A 48 7.02 -8.18 0.55
CA PHE A 48 8.14 -8.32 1.47
C PHE A 48 8.55 -6.97 2.03
N ASP A 49 8.56 -5.95 1.17
CA ASP A 49 8.98 -4.60 1.55
C ASP A 49 8.30 -3.53 0.67
N ILE A 50 8.33 -2.30 1.15
CA ILE A 50 7.84 -1.10 0.46
C ILE A 50 8.90 -0.02 0.58
N GLU A 51 9.58 0.28 -0.53
CA GLU A 51 10.49 1.42 -0.57
C GLU A 51 9.68 2.71 -0.79
N ARG A 52 9.71 3.61 0.20
CA ARG A 52 9.08 4.93 0.14
C ARG A 52 10.10 5.95 -0.39
N ILE A 53 10.08 6.24 -1.68
CA ILE A 53 11.04 7.17 -2.31
C ILE A 53 10.47 8.59 -2.36
N ASP A 54 11.15 9.53 -1.71
CA ASP A 54 10.89 10.95 -1.85
C ASP A 54 11.77 11.52 -2.97
N ARG A 55 11.15 12.15 -3.97
CA ARG A 55 11.87 12.75 -5.09
C ARG A 55 11.72 14.26 -5.04
N MET A 56 12.80 14.97 -4.76
CA MET A 56 12.88 16.40 -4.95
C MET A 56 13.40 16.71 -6.36
N ARG A 57 12.59 17.39 -7.18
CA ARG A 57 13.08 17.93 -8.46
C ARG A 57 13.79 19.24 -8.18
N LEU A 58 15.09 19.29 -8.45
CA LEU A 58 15.89 20.51 -8.26
C LEU A 58 15.79 21.47 -9.45
N ILE A 59 15.33 20.99 -10.61
CA ILE A 59 15.19 21.79 -11.83
C ILE A 59 13.96 21.26 -12.59
N GLY A 60 12.96 22.12 -12.79
CA GLY A 60 11.80 21.85 -13.64
C GLY A 60 11.97 22.60 -14.94
N GLN A 61 11.74 21.92 -16.06
CA GLN A 61 11.64 22.56 -17.36
C GLN A 61 10.47 23.55 -17.30
N ASP A 62 10.76 24.86 -17.35
CA ASP A 62 9.77 25.87 -17.67
C ASP A 62 9.18 25.49 -19.03
N VAL A 63 7.96 24.96 -19.03
CA VAL A 63 7.21 24.79 -20.28
C VAL A 63 6.73 26.19 -20.64
N ILE A 64 7.35 26.75 -21.67
CA ILE A 64 6.95 27.98 -22.37
C ILE A 64 5.51 27.83 -22.87
#